data_AF-A0A0M3KIW2-F1
#
_entry.id   AF-A0A0M3KIW2-F1
#
_cell.length_a   1.000
_cell.length_b   1.000
_cell.length_c   1.000
_cell.angle_alpha   90.00
_cell.angle_beta   90.00
_cell.angle_gamma   90.00
#
_symmetry.space_group_name_H-M   'P 1'
#
loop_
_entity.id
_entity.type
_entity.pdbx_description
1 polymer ?
#
loop_
_entity_poly.entity_id
_entity_poly.type
_entity_poly.pdbx_seq_one_letter_code
_entity_poly.pdbx_strand_id
1 'polypeptide(L)'
;MHFRIAEVRKEEPKNVRPLNPPPYSPEILNNLSKYSVWSLSMIGRELVQELILRTQMLMNLLFKLIDRRYQQQSTSDPEQLLEYCQMILTRIVEIRLRIDRVTAHQKHISEDDFIAMMSDPSTPQKPPQQWCSPLLVAFNLQVQKEQIFEAQRHKLVKLSSALKSFEWMCSVSDPRLLKKPEKL
;
A
#
# COMPACT_ATOMS: atom_id res chain seq x y z
N MET A 1 -31.47 -1.47 62.49
CA MET A 1 -31.15 -2.06 61.17
C MET A 1 -30.46 -0.99 60.34
N HIS A 2 -29.14 -1.06 60.18
CA HIS A 2 -28.37 -0.12 59.35
C HIS A 2 -28.10 -0.78 57.99
N PHE A 3 -28.63 -0.20 56.92
CA PHE A 3 -28.34 -0.61 55.55
C PHE A 3 -26.94 -0.11 55.16
N ARG A 4 -26.01 -1.03 54.84
CA ARG A 4 -24.75 -0.67 54.16
C ARG A 4 -25.06 -0.51 52.67
N ILE A 5 -25.00 0.74 52.21
CA ILE A 5 -24.98 1.06 50.78
C ILE A 5 -23.61 0.59 50.25
N ALA A 6 -23.61 -0.34 49.30
CA ALA A 6 -22.41 -0.76 48.61
C ALA A 6 -21.94 0.40 47.72
N GLU A 7 -20.77 0.94 48.00
CA GLU A 7 -20.11 1.92 47.14
C GLU A 7 -19.78 1.26 45.80
N VAL A 8 -20.44 1.73 44.74
CA VAL A 8 -20.11 1.40 43.36
C VAL A 8 -18.72 1.98 43.07
N ARG A 9 -17.71 1.11 43.02
CA ARG A 9 -16.36 1.48 42.58
C ARG A 9 -16.46 1.97 41.13
N LYS A 10 -16.23 3.27 40.94
CA LYS A 10 -16.01 3.88 39.62
C LYS A 10 -14.84 3.17 38.96
N GLU A 11 -15.08 2.47 37.86
CA GLU A 11 -14.03 1.97 36.98
C GLU A 11 -13.34 3.18 36.34
N GLU A 12 -12.09 3.42 36.70
CA GLU A 12 -11.26 4.39 35.99
C GLU A 12 -11.00 3.90 34.56
N PRO A 13 -11.02 4.80 33.55
CA PRO A 13 -10.73 4.42 32.18
C PRO A 13 -9.27 3.96 32.10
N LYS A 14 -9.08 2.64 31.99
CA LYS A 14 -7.77 2.04 31.71
C LYS A 14 -7.24 2.67 30.43
N ASN A 15 -6.19 3.46 30.59
CA ASN A 15 -5.46 4.06 29.48
C ASN A 15 -4.71 2.92 28.77
N VAL A 16 -5.40 2.27 27.82
CA VAL A 16 -4.82 1.28 26.91
C VAL A 16 -3.85 2.06 26.04
N ARG A 17 -2.56 1.94 26.34
CA ARG A 17 -1.50 2.48 25.50
C ARG A 17 -1.75 1.95 24.09
N PRO A 18 -2.03 2.82 23.10
CA PRO A 18 -2.46 2.37 21.79
C PRO A 18 -1.36 1.48 21.21
N LEU A 19 -1.75 0.29 20.74
CA LEU A 19 -0.93 -0.48 19.81
C LEU A 19 -0.55 0.52 18.71
N ASN A 20 0.74 0.87 18.63
CA ASN A 20 1.27 1.83 17.64
C ASN A 20 0.53 1.68 16.33
N PRO A 21 0.18 2.80 15.66
CA PRO A 21 -0.75 2.76 14.55
C PRO A 21 -0.29 1.69 13.57
N PRO A 22 -1.24 0.87 13.08
CA PRO A 22 -0.93 -0.20 12.13
C PRO A 22 -0.08 0.37 10.98
N PRO A 23 0.82 -0.42 10.38
CA PRO A 23 1.67 0.03 9.29
C PRO A 23 0.86 0.61 8.12
N TYR A 24 -0.40 0.19 8.00
CA TYR A 24 -1.36 0.72 7.05
C TYR A 24 -2.64 1.18 7.72
N SER A 25 -3.19 2.30 7.23
CA SER A 25 -4.51 2.76 7.63
C SER A 25 -5.60 1.77 7.20
N PRO A 26 -6.74 1.72 7.92
CA PRO A 26 -7.89 0.89 7.52
C PRO A 26 -8.36 1.21 6.10
N GLU A 27 -8.23 2.46 5.66
CA GLU A 27 -8.58 2.90 4.31
C GLU A 27 -7.78 2.14 3.24
N ILE A 28 -6.47 1.98 3.43
CA ILE A 28 -5.61 1.25 2.49
C ILE A 28 -6.00 -0.23 2.48
N LEU A 29 -6.17 -0.83 3.66
CA LEU A 29 -6.52 -2.25 3.82
C LEU A 29 -7.94 -2.59 3.34
N ASN A 30 -8.87 -1.64 3.36
CA ASN A 30 -10.23 -1.82 2.85
C ASN A 30 -10.33 -1.63 1.33
N ASN A 31 -9.32 -1.02 0.70
CA ASN A 31 -9.32 -0.68 -0.72
C ASN A 31 -8.24 -1.44 -1.52
N LEU A 32 -7.89 -2.65 -1.09
CA LEU A 32 -6.83 -3.48 -1.72
C LEU A 32 -7.08 -3.73 -3.22
N SER A 33 -8.32 -3.70 -3.70
CA SER A 33 -8.65 -3.85 -5.12
C SER A 33 -8.10 -2.74 -6.03
N LYS A 34 -7.77 -1.57 -5.49
CA LYS A 34 -7.28 -0.42 -6.27
C LYS A 34 -5.79 -0.50 -6.57
N TYR A 35 -5.07 -1.40 -5.91
CA TYR A 35 -3.61 -1.47 -5.97
C TYR A 35 -3.12 -2.45 -7.02
N SER A 36 -1.98 -2.12 -7.64
CA SER A 36 -1.28 -3.01 -8.57
C SER A 36 -0.75 -4.27 -7.87
N VAL A 37 -0.44 -5.34 -8.61
CA VAL A 37 0.22 -6.54 -8.07
C VAL A 37 1.51 -6.18 -7.32
N TRP A 38 2.32 -5.27 -7.87
CA TRP A 38 3.54 -4.83 -7.22
C TRP A 38 3.26 -4.15 -5.87
N SER A 39 2.31 -3.22 -5.85
CA SER A 39 1.90 -2.52 -4.62
C SER A 39 1.32 -3.50 -3.59
N LEU A 40 0.50 -4.45 -4.03
CA LEU A 40 -0.05 -5.52 -3.19
C LEU A 40 1.04 -6.40 -2.60
N SER A 41 2.10 -6.72 -3.35
CA SER A 41 3.26 -7.46 -2.85
C SER A 41 4.04 -6.67 -1.79
N MET A 42 4.19 -5.36 -1.94
CA MET A 42 4.83 -4.51 -0.93
C MET A 42 4.00 -4.45 0.35
N ILE A 43 2.69 -4.18 0.24
CA ILE A 43 1.76 -4.17 1.36
C ILE A 43 1.78 -5.52 2.08
N GLY A 44 1.70 -6.63 1.33
CA GLY A 44 1.73 -7.98 1.88
C GLY A 44 3.03 -8.28 2.65
N ARG A 45 4.18 -7.85 2.13
CA ARG A 45 5.48 -8.01 2.81
C ARG A 45 5.50 -7.29 4.16
N GLU A 46 5.05 -6.04 4.20
CA GLU A 46 5.03 -5.24 5.42
C GLU A 46 4.03 -5.79 6.45
N LEU A 47 2.87 -6.30 6.00
CA LEU A 47 1.92 -6.99 6.85
C LEU A 47 2.50 -8.28 7.46
N VAL A 48 3.28 -9.06 6.70
CA VAL A 48 3.98 -10.25 7.24
C VAL A 48 5.00 -9.84 8.30
N GLN A 49 5.75 -8.77 8.08
CA GLN A 49 6.72 -8.27 9.05
C GLN A 49 6.04 -7.82 10.35
N GLU A 50 4.91 -7.11 10.23
CA GLU A 50 4.09 -6.73 11.38
C GLU A 50 3.52 -7.96 12.11
N LEU A 51 3.03 -8.96 11.37
CA LEU A 51 2.53 -10.21 11.95
C LEU A 51 3.60 -10.92 12.78
N ILE A 52 4.84 -10.99 12.27
CA ILE A 52 5.97 -11.60 12.99
C ILE A 52 6.21 -10.85 14.31
N LEU A 53 6.27 -9.52 14.26
CA LEU A 53 6.48 -8.68 15.45
C LEU A 53 5.36 -8.89 16.49
N ARG A 54 4.10 -8.87 16.06
CA ARG A 54 2.94 -9.01 16.96
C ARG A 54 2.82 -10.42 17.52
N THR A 55 3.16 -11.44 16.74
CA THR A 55 3.21 -12.83 17.22
C THR A 55 4.31 -13.00 18.28
N GLN A 56 5.49 -12.40 18.09
CA GLN A 56 6.54 -12.40 19.11
C GLN A 56 6.09 -11.68 20.39
N MET A 57 5.42 -10.53 20.26
CA MET A 57 4.82 -9.83 21.40
C MET A 57 3.79 -10.70 22.13
N LEU A 58 2.92 -11.40 21.39
CA LEU A 58 1.91 -12.30 21.96
C LEU A 58 2.57 -13.46 22.72
N MET A 59 3.57 -14.10 22.12
CA MET A 59 4.33 -15.17 22.77
C MET A 59 4.99 -14.69 24.06
N ASN A 60 5.58 -13.49 24.06
CA ASN A 60 6.19 -12.89 25.25
C ASN A 60 5.16 -12.56 26.35
N LEU A 61 3.99 -12.07 25.95
CA LEU A 61 2.88 -11.82 26.89
C LEU A 61 2.37 -13.12 27.51
N LEU A 62 2.12 -14.14 26.69
CA LEU A 62 1.68 -15.46 27.15
C LEU A 62 2.71 -16.10 28.09
N PHE A 63 4.01 -15.99 27.76
CA PHE A 63 5.08 -16.49 28.63
C PHE A 63 5.08 -15.82 30.01
N LYS A 64 4.88 -14.49 30.05
CA LYS A 64 4.75 -13.74 31.31
C LYS A 64 3.49 -14.09 32.09
N LEU A 65 2.39 -14.40 31.42
CA LEU A 65 1.13 -14.80 32.08
C LEU A 65 1.23 -16.20 32.72
N ILE A 66 2.05 -17.09 32.15
CA ILE A 66 2.31 -18.43 32.69
C ILE A 66 3.25 -18.35 33.92
N ASP A 67 4.17 -17.39 33.99
CA ASP A 67 4.99 -17.16 35.18
C ASP A 67 4.20 -16.39 36.26
N ARG A 68 3.83 -17.11 37.33
CA ARG A 68 3.09 -16.59 38.50
C ARG A 68 3.71 -15.31 39.11
N ARG A 69 5.01 -15.07 38.92
CA ARG A 69 5.69 -13.86 39.44
C ARG A 69 5.28 -12.57 38.72
N TYR A 70 4.72 -12.66 37.51
CA TYR A 70 4.40 -11.49 36.68
C TYR A 70 2.89 -11.24 36.51
N GLN A 71 2.03 -12.12 37.03
CA GLN A 71 0.56 -11.99 36.93
C GLN A 71 0.01 -10.68 37.54
N GLN A 72 0.72 -10.03 38.47
CA GLN A 72 0.25 -8.78 39.08
C GLN A 72 0.63 -7.51 38.30
N GLN A 73 1.44 -7.61 37.24
CA GLN A 73 1.95 -6.45 36.48
C GLN A 73 1.47 -6.40 35.02
N SER A 74 0.71 -7.40 34.55
CA SER A 74 0.30 -7.48 33.15
C SER A 74 -0.99 -6.67 32.89
N THR A 75 -0.83 -5.43 32.43
CA THR A 75 -1.95 -4.58 31.97
C THR A 75 -2.33 -4.80 30.51
N SER A 76 -1.57 -5.63 29.77
CA SER A 76 -1.81 -5.87 28.34
C SER A 76 -2.76 -7.04 28.12
N ASP A 77 -3.85 -6.78 27.41
CA ASP A 77 -4.86 -7.75 27.02
C ASP A 77 -4.37 -8.60 25.83
N PRO A 78 -4.14 -9.92 26.01
CA PRO A 78 -3.71 -10.81 24.94
C PRO A 78 -4.79 -11.01 23.86
N GLU A 79 -6.08 -10.83 24.18
CA GLU A 79 -7.17 -11.02 23.23
C GLU A 79 -7.14 -9.95 22.13
N GLN A 80 -6.91 -8.68 22.49
CA GLN A 80 -6.77 -7.59 21.53
C GLN A 80 -5.62 -7.82 20.55
N LEU A 81 -4.50 -8.37 21.04
CA LEU A 81 -3.34 -8.65 20.20
C LEU A 81 -3.61 -9.84 19.25
N LEU A 82 -4.37 -10.84 19.73
CA LEU A 82 -4.79 -11.98 18.91
C LEU A 82 -5.76 -11.54 17.80
N GLU A 83 -6.75 -10.70 18.12
CA GLU A 83 -7.69 -10.13 17.15
C GLU A 83 -6.95 -9.33 16.06
N TYR A 84 -5.94 -8.54 16.47
CA TYR A 84 -5.11 -7.80 15.52
C TYR A 84 -4.30 -8.73 14.61
N CYS A 85 -3.69 -9.79 15.14
CA CYS A 85 -3.01 -10.81 14.32
C CYS A 85 -3.96 -11.49 13.33
N GLN A 86 -5.19 -11.80 13.75
CA GLN A 86 -6.23 -12.37 12.89
C GLN A 86 -6.62 -11.41 11.75
N MET A 87 -6.77 -10.11 12.05
CA MET A 87 -7.03 -9.09 11.04
C MET A 87 -5.89 -9.04 10.02
N ILE A 88 -4.62 -9.04 10.46
CA ILE A 88 -3.46 -9.04 9.55
C ILE A 88 -3.47 -10.28 8.63
N LEU A 89 -3.66 -11.48 9.21
CA LEU A 89 -3.74 -12.73 8.45
C LEU A 89 -4.84 -12.69 7.40
N THR A 90 -6.01 -12.17 7.76
CA THR A 90 -7.15 -12.01 6.84
C THR A 90 -6.75 -11.14 5.64
N ARG A 91 -6.06 -10.03 5.86
CA ARG A 91 -5.60 -9.15 4.78
C ARG A 91 -4.50 -9.77 3.92
N ILE A 92 -3.56 -10.51 4.52
CA ILE A 92 -2.52 -11.23 3.77
C ILE A 92 -3.15 -12.26 2.82
N VAL A 93 -4.13 -13.03 3.29
CA VAL A 93 -4.87 -14.00 2.46
C VAL A 93 -5.60 -13.28 1.32
N GLU A 94 -6.26 -12.16 1.62
CA GLU A 94 -6.95 -11.34 0.63
C GLU A 94 -6.01 -10.83 -0.48
N ILE A 95 -4.82 -10.37 -0.09
CA ILE A 95 -3.75 -9.95 -1.01
C ILE A 95 -3.30 -11.12 -1.87
N ARG A 96 -3.02 -12.28 -1.26
CA ARG A 96 -2.54 -13.47 -1.97
C ARG A 96 -3.52 -13.91 -3.05
N LEU A 97 -4.80 -14.02 -2.71
CA LEU A 97 -5.85 -14.39 -3.65
C LEU A 97 -5.96 -13.41 -4.83
N ARG A 98 -5.75 -12.11 -4.59
CA ARG A 98 -5.74 -11.11 -5.67
C ARG A 98 -4.55 -11.26 -6.61
N ILE A 99 -3.36 -11.51 -6.06
CA ILE A 99 -2.17 -11.76 -6.87
C ILE A 99 -2.38 -13.00 -7.72
N ASP A 100 -2.81 -14.12 -7.12
CA ASP A 100 -3.00 -15.39 -7.82
C ASP A 100 -4.04 -15.28 -8.95
N ARG A 101 -5.12 -14.50 -8.78
CA ARG A 101 -6.10 -14.24 -9.84
C ARG A 101 -5.51 -13.54 -11.06
N VAL A 102 -4.60 -12.58 -10.86
CA VAL A 102 -3.94 -11.88 -11.97
C VAL A 102 -2.98 -12.82 -12.70
N THR A 103 -2.18 -13.58 -11.96
CA THR A 103 -1.23 -14.55 -12.53
C THR A 103 -1.95 -15.65 -13.31
N ALA A 104 -3.12 -16.11 -12.85
CA ALA A 104 -3.93 -17.09 -13.56
C ALA A 104 -4.50 -16.58 -14.91
N HIS A 105 -4.52 -15.27 -15.13
CA HIS A 105 -5.02 -14.67 -16.38
C HIS A 105 -3.90 -14.31 -17.36
N GLN A 106 -2.63 -14.41 -16.96
CA GLN A 106 -1.51 -14.34 -17.89
C GLN A 106 -1.40 -15.67 -18.64
N LYS A 107 -1.86 -15.68 -19.90
CA LYS A 107 -1.52 -16.77 -20.83
C LYS A 107 0.00 -16.79 -20.98
N HIS A 108 0.61 -17.94 -20.71
CA HIS A 108 2.02 -18.17 -21.01
C HIS A 108 2.18 -18.15 -22.53
N ILE A 109 2.86 -17.12 -23.06
CA ILE A 109 3.19 -17.03 -24.48
C ILE A 109 4.36 -17.99 -24.70
N SER A 110 4.18 -18.97 -25.60
CA SER A 110 5.27 -19.86 -26.01
C SER A 110 6.34 -19.07 -26.76
N GLU A 111 7.58 -19.57 -26.77
CA GLU A 111 8.67 -18.96 -27.55
C GLU A 111 8.31 -18.85 -29.04
N ASP A 112 7.69 -19.90 -29.59
CA ASP A 112 7.22 -19.92 -30.99
C ASP A 112 6.09 -18.90 -31.23
N ASP A 113 5.17 -18.76 -30.27
CA ASP A 113 4.08 -17.77 -30.33
C ASP A 113 4.63 -16.34 -30.30
N PHE A 114 5.68 -16.12 -29.50
CA PHE A 114 6.35 -14.83 -29.39
C PHE A 114 7.09 -14.48 -30.68
N ILE A 115 7.83 -15.43 -31.25
CA ILE A 115 8.54 -15.25 -32.53
C ILE A 115 7.55 -14.98 -33.65
N ALA A 116 6.43 -15.71 -33.71
CA ALA A 116 5.38 -15.48 -34.69
C ALA A 116 4.77 -14.08 -34.57
N MET A 117 4.53 -13.60 -33.34
CA MET A 117 4.00 -12.25 -33.07
C MET A 117 4.97 -11.15 -33.51
N MET A 118 6.28 -11.34 -33.29
CA MET A 118 7.32 -10.37 -33.67
C MET A 118 7.65 -10.39 -35.17
N SER A 119 7.31 -11.48 -35.86
CA SER A 119 7.54 -11.65 -37.30
C SER A 119 6.38 -11.12 -38.15
N ASP A 120 5.24 -10.76 -37.53
CA ASP A 120 4.09 -10.19 -38.21
C ASP A 120 4.31 -8.69 -38.49
N PRO A 121 4.37 -8.25 -39.77
CA PRO A 121 4.51 -6.84 -40.14
C PRO A 121 3.21 -6.04 -39.96
N SER A 122 2.11 -6.69 -39.56
CA SER A 122 0.82 -6.05 -39.34
C SER A 122 0.85 -5.13 -38.11
N THR A 123 0.15 -3.99 -38.18
CA THR A 123 -0.07 -3.16 -36.99
C THR A 123 -0.85 -3.97 -35.96
N PRO A 124 -0.49 -3.94 -34.66
CA PRO A 124 -1.20 -4.72 -33.63
C PRO A 124 -2.71 -4.42 -33.67
N GLN A 125 -3.50 -5.36 -34.20
CA GLN A 125 -4.94 -5.18 -34.29
C GLN A 125 -5.56 -5.40 -32.91
N LYS A 126 -6.51 -4.52 -32.53
CA LYS A 126 -7.36 -4.72 -31.36
C LYS A 126 -8.01 -6.10 -31.47
N PRO A 127 -7.94 -6.96 -30.45
CA PRO A 127 -8.58 -8.27 -30.53
C PRO A 127 -10.08 -8.09 -30.78
N PRO A 128 -10.72 -8.97 -31.59
CA PRO A 128 -12.13 -8.85 -31.93
C PRO A 128 -13.01 -8.78 -30.66
N GLN A 129 -14.01 -7.89 -30.66
CA GLN A 129 -14.94 -7.67 -29.53
C GLN A 129 -15.72 -8.93 -29.08
N GLN A 130 -15.62 -10.03 -29.84
CA GLN A 130 -16.30 -11.30 -29.57
C GLN A 130 -15.66 -12.16 -28.47
N TRP A 131 -14.45 -11.82 -28.02
CA TRP A 131 -13.80 -12.51 -26.90
C TRP A 131 -14.31 -11.95 -25.57
N CYS A 132 -15.55 -12.28 -25.18
CA CYS A 132 -16.10 -12.01 -23.84
C CYS A 132 -15.37 -12.85 -22.76
N SER A 133 -14.07 -12.63 -22.61
CA SER A 133 -13.15 -13.36 -21.74
C SER A 133 -12.19 -12.35 -21.08
N PRO A 134 -11.52 -12.69 -19.95
CA PRO A 134 -10.67 -11.78 -19.15
C PRO A 134 -9.62 -10.96 -19.93
N LEU A 135 -9.31 -11.37 -21.15
CA LEU A 135 -8.42 -10.68 -22.10
C LEU A 135 -8.92 -9.28 -22.50
N LEU A 136 -10.24 -9.09 -22.70
CA LEU A 136 -10.82 -7.80 -23.12
C LEU A 136 -10.80 -6.78 -21.98
N VAL A 137 -10.94 -7.26 -20.73
CA VAL A 137 -10.75 -6.46 -19.51
C VAL A 137 -9.28 -6.06 -19.38
N ALA A 138 -8.35 -7.00 -19.56
CA ALA A 138 -6.91 -6.72 -19.52
C ALA A 138 -6.47 -5.71 -20.60
N PHE A 139 -7.00 -5.83 -21.82
CA PHE A 139 -6.72 -4.91 -22.92
C PHE A 139 -7.26 -3.49 -22.66
N ASN A 140 -8.51 -3.36 -22.20
CA ASN A 140 -9.07 -2.06 -21.83
C ASN A 140 -8.31 -1.42 -20.65
N LEU A 141 -7.86 -2.22 -19.69
CA LEU A 141 -6.96 -1.79 -18.61
C LEU A 141 -5.59 -1.34 -19.14
N GLN A 142 -5.04 -2.00 -20.16
CA GLN A 142 -3.79 -1.62 -20.80
C GLN A 142 -3.92 -0.24 -21.47
N VAL A 143 -4.97 -0.04 -22.27
CA VAL A 143 -5.26 1.25 -22.93
C VAL A 143 -5.48 2.36 -21.89
N GLN A 144 -6.19 2.07 -20.81
CA GLN A 144 -6.40 3.04 -19.73
C GLN A 144 -5.08 3.37 -19.00
N LYS A 145 -4.22 2.38 -18.74
CA LYS A 145 -2.90 2.59 -18.13
C LYS A 145 -1.99 3.43 -19.02
N GLU A 146 -2.01 3.20 -20.32
CA GLU A 146 -1.23 3.95 -21.29
C GLU A 146 -1.70 5.42 -21.37
N GLN A 147 -3.02 5.65 -21.37
CA GLN A 147 -3.58 7.01 -21.28
C GLN A 147 -3.19 7.71 -19.97
N ILE A 148 -3.22 7.00 -18.83
CA ILE A 148 -2.79 7.56 -17.54
C ILE A 148 -1.29 7.87 -17.58
N PHE A 149 -0.46 6.96 -18.09
CA PHE A 149 0.98 7.18 -18.23
C PHE A 149 1.26 8.42 -19.08
N GLU A 150 0.61 8.55 -20.23
CA GLU A 150 0.83 9.67 -21.14
C GLU A 150 0.36 10.99 -20.53
N ALA A 151 -0.76 10.99 -19.81
CA ALA A 151 -1.21 12.15 -19.06
C ALA A 151 -0.22 12.56 -17.96
N GLN A 152 0.38 11.61 -17.24
CA GLN A 152 1.39 11.90 -16.22
C GLN A 152 2.71 12.38 -16.84
N ARG A 153 3.12 11.78 -17.98
CA ARG A 153 4.29 12.22 -18.75
C ARG A 153 4.14 13.68 -19.18
N HIS A 154 2.98 14.05 -19.73
CA HIS A 154 2.69 15.44 -20.10
C HIS A 154 2.73 16.39 -18.90
N LYS A 155 2.16 16.01 -17.76
CA LYS A 155 2.22 16.81 -16.52
C LYS A 155 3.66 17.01 -16.07
N LEU A 156 4.48 15.97 -16.08
CA LEU A 156 5.88 16.01 -15.67
C LEU A 156 6.69 16.93 -16.58
N VAL A 157 6.52 16.81 -17.90
CA VAL A 157 7.17 17.68 -18.88
C VAL A 157 6.76 19.13 -18.65
N LYS A 158 5.46 19.41 -18.44
CA LYS A 158 4.97 20.76 -18.18
C LYS A 158 5.58 21.36 -16.90
N LEU A 159 5.66 20.59 -15.81
CA LEU A 159 6.29 21.02 -14.56
C LEU A 159 7.80 21.25 -14.76
N SER A 160 8.50 20.36 -15.46
CA SER A 160 9.92 20.51 -15.76
C SER A 160 10.20 21.78 -16.56
N SER A 161 9.40 22.05 -17.60
CA SER A 161 9.51 23.29 -18.38
C SER A 161 9.22 24.54 -17.55
N ALA A 162 8.21 24.50 -16.68
CA ALA A 162 7.89 25.61 -15.79
C ALA A 162 9.02 25.89 -14.78
N LEU A 163 9.62 24.85 -14.21
CA LEU A 163 10.75 24.98 -13.29
C LEU A 163 11.98 25.59 -13.97
N LYS A 164 12.31 25.16 -15.19
CA LYS A 164 13.40 25.76 -15.99
C LYS A 164 13.13 27.23 -16.32
N SER A 165 11.88 27.56 -16.68
CA SER A 165 11.49 28.96 -16.91
C SER A 165 11.62 29.79 -15.65
N PHE A 166 11.21 29.26 -14.50
CA PHE A 166 11.35 29.93 -13.21
C PHE A 166 12.82 30.15 -12.83
N GLU A 167 13.66 29.13 -12.98
CA GLU A 167 15.11 29.23 -12.77
C GLU A 167 15.75 30.30 -13.66
N TRP A 168 15.36 30.35 -14.93
CA TRP A 168 15.81 31.40 -15.85
C TRP A 168 15.35 32.78 -15.38
N MET A 169 14.08 32.94 -14.99
CA MET A 169 13.55 34.21 -14.47
C MET A 169 14.30 34.68 -13.24
N CYS A 170 14.60 33.78 -12.29
CA CYS A 170 15.42 34.09 -11.11
C CYS A 170 16.83 34.55 -11.52
N SER A 171 17.43 33.88 -12.51
CA SER A 171 18.79 34.18 -12.96
C SER A 171 18.91 35.54 -13.66
N VAL A 172 17.90 35.95 -14.42
CA VAL A 172 17.89 37.26 -15.12
C VAL A 172 17.38 38.40 -14.26
N SER A 173 16.63 38.11 -13.20
CA SER A 173 16.09 39.11 -12.27
C SER A 173 17.02 39.43 -11.12
N ASP A 174 18.02 38.59 -10.82
CA ASP A 174 18.99 38.87 -9.74
C ASP A 174 19.98 39.97 -10.19
N PRO A 175 19.91 41.18 -9.58
CA PRO A 175 20.79 42.29 -9.94
C PRO A 175 22.27 42.01 -9.64
N ARG A 176 22.59 40.98 -8.84
CA ARG A 176 23.96 40.55 -8.56
C ARG A 176 24.59 39.79 -9.74
N LEU A 177 23.76 39.21 -10.62
CA LEU A 177 24.17 38.45 -11.79
C LEU A 177 24.23 39.29 -13.06
N LEU A 178 23.74 40.54 -13.02
CA LEU A 178 23.80 41.46 -14.14
C LEU A 178 25.23 41.98 -14.36
N LYS A 179 25.64 42.08 -15.63
CA LYS A 179 26.92 42.70 -16.00
C LYS A 179 26.92 44.16 -15.55
N LYS A 180 27.97 44.57 -14.84
CA LYS A 180 28.16 45.98 -14.46
C LYS A 180 28.32 46.83 -15.73
N PRO A 181 27.73 48.03 -15.78
CA PRO A 181 27.92 48.92 -16.92
C PRO A 181 29.41 49.22 -17.11
N GLU A 182 29.86 49.20 -18.36
CA GLU A 182 31.21 49.66 -18.70
C GLU A 182 31.34 51.13 -18.29
N LYS A 183 32.42 51.44 -17.58
CA LYS A 183 32.68 52.79 -17.10
C LYS A 183 33.00 53.66 -18.33
N LEU A 184 32.12 54.62 -18.61
CA LEU A 184 32.38 55.75 -19.50
C LEU A 184 33.42 56.70 -18.90
#